data_AF-A0AAE8T035-F1
#
_entry.id   AF-A0AAE8T035-F1
#
_cell.length_a   1.000
_cell.length_b   1.000
_cell.length_c   1.000
_cell.angle_alpha   90.00
_cell.angle_beta   90.00
_cell.angle_gamma   90.00
#
_symmetry.space_group_name_H-M   'P 1'
#
loop_
_entity.id
_entity.type
_entity.pdbx_description
1 polymer ?
#
loop_
_entity_poly.entity_id
_entity_poly.type
_entity_poly.pdbx_seq_one_letter_code
_entity_poly.pdbx_strand_id
1 'polypeptide(L)'
;MHFTSQTALLALASAASAFDLSKANDLDGTVWPATSPAGSRLGARWNRPIKRQEGWNPPSSLVTPLQQVWDHCVNTYTDGLFGFKNYGWDQIMATQGKINVCVRWESDTPVSEAQRAQISTVVNQQYQRWFEWLYGFDNFPFQEVSTSVVGWAVKDASLLQGSTAGIDVYTDRDGEGAPQCAESCGRFFHQDGDYSGCPGGAERHYDNSLWLTDGMQGGAGGDWGQRIGAEYFIQSLGAENIHILLHEMGHSFGLDDFYDWTPAGITNFIMLAGSSTEVTEFDGWMLRNWWYELSRQRGWQS
;
A
#
# COMPACT_ATOMS: atom_id res chain seq x y z
N MET A 1 38.43 -44.44 -5.29
CA MET A 1 37.07 -44.17 -4.79
C MET A 1 37.07 -42.74 -4.27
N HIS A 2 36.62 -41.78 -5.07
CA HIS A 2 36.44 -40.39 -4.65
C HIS A 2 34.95 -40.18 -4.38
N PHE A 3 34.58 -39.94 -3.13
CA PHE A 3 33.25 -39.48 -2.76
C PHE A 3 33.26 -37.95 -2.79
N THR A 4 32.59 -37.37 -3.79
CA THR A 4 32.21 -35.97 -3.81
C THR A 4 30.99 -35.78 -2.89
N SER A 5 31.16 -35.08 -1.77
CA SER A 5 30.03 -34.57 -0.99
C SER A 5 29.43 -33.36 -1.71
N GLN A 6 28.25 -33.54 -2.29
CA GLN A 6 27.36 -32.44 -2.62
C GLN A 6 26.67 -31.99 -1.33
N THR A 7 27.11 -30.88 -0.76
CA THR A 7 26.31 -30.13 0.22
C THR A 7 25.19 -29.42 -0.53
N ALA A 8 23.98 -29.98 -0.46
CA ALA A 8 22.77 -29.27 -0.83
C ALA A 8 22.53 -28.17 0.22
N LEU A 9 22.64 -26.90 -0.18
CA LEU A 9 22.03 -25.81 0.56
C LEU A 9 20.51 -25.98 0.41
N LEU A 10 19.83 -26.36 1.49
CA LEU A 10 18.40 -26.07 1.62
C LEU A 10 18.27 -24.56 1.81
N ALA A 11 17.85 -23.84 0.77
CA ALA A 11 17.27 -22.52 0.96
C ALA A 11 15.97 -22.71 1.75
N LEU A 12 15.97 -22.26 3.01
CA LEU A 12 14.75 -22.11 3.79
C LEU A 12 13.96 -20.97 3.12
N ALA A 13 13.00 -21.31 2.26
CA ALA A 13 11.99 -20.35 1.85
C ALA A 13 11.25 -19.91 3.12
N SER A 14 11.43 -18.66 3.54
CA SER A 14 10.58 -18.08 4.58
C SER A 14 9.14 -18.15 4.08
N ALA A 15 8.26 -18.78 4.86
CA ALA A 15 6.83 -18.73 4.58
C ALA A 15 6.36 -17.28 4.77
N ALA A 16 6.37 -16.50 3.70
CA ALA A 16 5.81 -15.16 3.68
C ALA A 16 4.34 -15.26 4.09
N SER A 17 4.00 -14.63 5.21
CA SER A 17 2.64 -14.57 5.71
C SER A 17 2.22 -13.10 5.68
N ALA A 18 1.12 -12.80 5.00
CA ALA A 18 0.51 -11.47 5.02
C ALA A 18 -0.03 -11.16 6.42
N PHE A 19 -0.04 -9.88 6.77
CA PHE A 19 -0.76 -9.43 7.96
C PHE A 19 -2.15 -8.95 7.55
N ASP A 20 -3.16 -9.76 7.85
CA ASP A 20 -4.52 -9.58 7.33
C ASP A 20 -5.27 -8.48 8.09
N LEU A 21 -5.33 -7.29 7.48
CA LEU A 21 -6.03 -6.10 7.98
C LEU A 21 -7.27 -5.74 7.16
N SER A 22 -7.28 -6.10 5.88
CA SER A 22 -8.43 -5.94 4.98
C SER A 22 -9.43 -7.07 5.20
N LYS A 23 -10.73 -6.76 5.17
CA LYS A 23 -11.80 -7.74 5.35
C LYS A 23 -12.33 -8.14 3.98
N ALA A 24 -12.84 -9.37 3.89
CA ALA A 24 -13.47 -9.89 2.67
C ALA A 24 -14.65 -9.03 2.18
N ASN A 25 -15.22 -8.18 3.04
CA ASN A 25 -16.25 -7.20 2.70
C ASN A 25 -15.77 -6.19 1.63
N ASP A 26 -14.48 -5.83 1.60
CA ASP A 26 -13.93 -4.88 0.62
C ASP A 26 -14.05 -5.40 -0.82
N LEU A 27 -14.12 -6.73 -1.00
CA LEU A 27 -14.30 -7.36 -2.31
C LEU A 27 -15.71 -7.14 -2.88
N ASP A 28 -16.69 -6.84 -2.04
CA ASP A 28 -18.08 -6.64 -2.44
C ASP A 28 -18.29 -5.22 -3.00
N GLY A 29 -18.50 -5.10 -4.31
CA GLY A 29 -18.78 -3.83 -4.98
C GLY A 29 -19.93 -3.02 -4.38
N THR A 30 -20.84 -3.62 -3.61
CA THR A 30 -21.98 -2.93 -3.00
C THR A 30 -21.60 -2.06 -1.79
N VAL A 31 -20.46 -2.31 -1.14
CA VAL A 31 -19.95 -1.44 -0.06
C VAL A 31 -19.33 -0.16 -0.62
N TRP A 32 -19.04 -0.14 -1.92
CA TRP A 32 -18.49 1.00 -2.66
C TRP A 32 -19.61 1.67 -3.48
N PRO A 33 -20.43 2.56 -2.90
CA PRO A 33 -21.45 3.26 -3.67
C PRO A 33 -20.82 3.95 -4.87
N ALA A 34 -21.50 3.88 -6.02
CA ALA A 34 -21.12 4.52 -7.28
C ALA A 34 -20.98 6.03 -7.07
N THR A 35 -19.83 6.45 -6.60
CA THR A 35 -19.54 7.82 -6.25
C THR A 35 -18.92 8.42 -7.50
N SER A 36 -19.66 9.35 -8.11
CA SER A 36 -19.11 10.17 -9.19
C SER A 36 -17.77 10.74 -8.74
N PRO A 37 -16.74 10.81 -9.60
CA PRO A 37 -15.46 11.42 -9.24
C PRO A 37 -15.74 12.76 -8.60
N ALA A 38 -15.32 12.96 -7.35
CA ALA A 38 -15.47 14.24 -6.69
C ALA A 38 -14.88 15.29 -7.63
N GLY A 39 -15.73 16.22 -8.09
CA GLY A 39 -15.31 17.25 -9.03
C GLY A 39 -14.13 18.03 -8.44
N SER A 40 -13.13 18.32 -9.27
CA SER A 40 -11.91 19.01 -8.85
C SER A 40 -12.25 20.31 -8.12
N ARG A 41 -12.18 20.28 -6.80
CA ARG A 41 -12.06 21.49 -6.00
C ARG A 41 -10.72 21.36 -5.33
N LEU A 42 -9.74 22.04 -5.92
CA LEU A 42 -8.57 22.54 -5.20
C LEU A 42 -9.07 23.53 -4.12
N GLY A 43 -9.78 23.02 -3.12
CA GLY A 43 -9.88 23.68 -1.83
C GLY A 43 -8.53 23.52 -1.20
N ALA A 44 -7.88 24.63 -0.87
CA ALA A 44 -6.64 24.61 -0.10
C ALA A 44 -6.86 23.71 1.13
N ARG A 45 -6.31 22.49 1.10
CA ARG A 45 -6.38 21.55 2.21
C ARG A 45 -5.51 22.14 3.32
N TRP A 46 -6.15 22.58 4.39
CA TRP A 46 -5.53 23.15 5.59
C TRP A 46 -4.80 22.10 6.45
N ASN A 47 -4.38 20.96 5.87
CA ASN A 47 -3.82 19.83 6.62
C ASN A 47 -2.33 19.61 6.39
N ARG A 48 -1.63 20.53 5.72
CA ARG A 48 -0.20 20.69 6.04
C ARG A 48 -0.13 21.27 7.46
N PRO A 49 0.48 20.61 8.43
CA PRO A 49 0.89 21.29 9.65
C PRO A 49 1.78 22.45 9.21
N ILE A 50 1.26 23.68 9.27
CA ILE A 50 2.04 24.90 9.02
C ILE A 50 3.19 24.99 10.06
N LYS A 51 3.11 24.19 11.13
CA LYS A 51 4.14 23.99 12.14
C LYS A 51 4.40 22.51 12.33
N ARG A 52 5.70 22.18 12.44
CA ARG A 52 6.17 20.91 12.99
C ARG A 52 5.39 20.59 14.26
N GLN A 53 4.82 19.40 14.34
CA GLN A 53 4.17 18.91 15.56
C GLN A 53 5.03 17.79 16.12
N GLU A 54 5.42 17.91 17.39
CA GLU A 54 6.09 16.85 18.13
C GLU A 54 5.07 16.15 19.04
N GLY A 55 5.16 14.82 19.13
CA GLY A 55 4.32 14.01 20.01
C GLY A 55 2.85 13.89 19.60
N TRP A 56 2.13 13.09 20.41
CA TRP A 56 0.71 12.82 20.25
C TRP A 56 -0.14 13.94 20.83
N ASN A 57 -0.79 14.71 19.96
CA ASN A 57 -1.69 15.81 20.35
C ASN A 57 -2.77 16.04 19.27
N PRO A 58 -3.73 15.12 19.10
CA PRO A 58 -4.84 15.29 18.17
C PRO A 58 -5.84 16.36 18.66
N PRO A 59 -6.71 16.89 17.78
CA PRO A 59 -7.84 17.72 18.18
C PRO A 59 -8.67 17.05 19.28
N SER A 60 -9.16 17.83 20.24
CA SER A 60 -9.85 17.29 21.42
C SER A 60 -11.08 16.44 21.07
N SER A 61 -11.76 16.75 19.96
CA SER A 61 -12.89 15.96 19.45
C SER A 61 -12.50 14.59 18.90
N LEU A 62 -11.22 14.39 18.55
CA LEU A 62 -10.70 13.15 17.98
C LEU A 62 -9.99 12.27 19.00
N VAL A 63 -9.61 12.80 20.18
CA VAL A 63 -8.91 12.03 21.23
C VAL A 63 -9.62 10.72 21.57
N THR A 64 -10.92 10.81 21.93
CA THR A 64 -11.70 9.62 22.31
C THR A 64 -11.85 8.60 21.18
N PRO A 65 -12.33 8.97 19.97
CA PRO A 65 -12.47 7.98 18.90
C PRO A 65 -11.13 7.39 18.44
N LEU A 66 -10.03 8.16 18.44
CA LEU A 66 -8.70 7.63 18.11
C LEU A 66 -8.21 6.62 19.14
N GLN A 67 -8.44 6.87 20.44
CA GLN A 67 -8.12 5.91 21.49
C GLN A 67 -8.92 4.61 21.30
N GLN A 68 -10.21 4.70 20.96
CA GLN A 68 -11.04 3.51 20.70
C GLN A 68 -10.51 2.67 19.53
N VAL A 69 -10.09 3.32 18.44
CA VAL A 69 -9.46 2.62 17.30
C VAL A 69 -8.17 1.93 17.73
N TRP A 70 -7.31 2.64 18.46
CA TRP A 70 -6.04 2.06 18.89
C TRP A 70 -6.23 0.89 19.84
N ASP A 71 -7.10 1.03 20.84
CA ASP A 71 -7.42 -0.04 21.78
C ASP A 71 -8.03 -1.25 21.04
N HIS A 72 -8.90 -1.00 20.06
CA HIS A 72 -9.44 -2.07 19.21
C HIS A 72 -8.33 -2.79 18.47
N CYS A 73 -7.46 -2.06 17.78
CA CYS A 73 -6.35 -2.61 17.02
C CYS A 73 -5.42 -3.46 17.92
N VAL A 74 -5.00 -2.93 19.06
CA VAL A 74 -4.15 -3.67 20.02
C VAL A 74 -4.84 -4.94 20.52
N ASN A 75 -6.14 -4.90 20.81
CA ASN A 75 -6.90 -6.06 21.30
C ASN A 75 -7.18 -7.11 20.21
N THR A 76 -7.34 -6.70 18.96
CA THR A 76 -7.63 -7.59 17.83
C THR A 76 -6.35 -8.33 17.39
N TYR A 77 -5.20 -7.68 17.49
CA TYR A 77 -3.93 -8.13 16.90
C TYR A 77 -2.84 -8.44 17.93
N THR A 78 -3.24 -8.87 19.14
CA THR A 78 -2.37 -9.00 20.33
C THR A 78 -1.10 -9.83 20.13
N ASP A 79 -1.09 -10.77 19.19
CA ASP A 79 0.00 -11.72 18.99
C ASP A 79 0.99 -11.32 17.88
N GLY A 80 0.73 -10.21 17.17
CA GLY A 80 1.49 -9.89 15.95
C GLY A 80 1.66 -8.40 15.62
N LEU A 81 0.89 -7.49 16.21
CA LEU A 81 0.86 -6.08 15.80
C LEU A 81 2.24 -5.42 15.76
N PHE A 82 3.04 -5.60 16.81
CA PHE A 82 4.42 -5.10 16.85
C PHE A 82 5.46 -6.12 16.38
N GLY A 83 5.09 -7.39 16.28
CA GLY A 83 5.97 -8.48 15.85
C GLY A 83 6.15 -8.53 14.35
N PHE A 84 5.12 -8.17 13.58
CA PHE A 84 5.13 -8.10 12.13
C PHE A 84 6.04 -6.98 11.64
N LYS A 85 6.87 -7.22 10.63
CA LYS A 85 7.98 -6.34 10.20
C LYS A 85 7.91 -5.94 8.72
N ASN A 86 6.76 -6.11 8.08
CA ASN A 86 6.57 -5.80 6.67
C ASN A 86 5.51 -4.72 6.38
N TYR A 87 5.02 -3.99 7.39
CA TYR A 87 4.12 -2.87 7.14
C TYR A 87 4.77 -1.86 6.18
N GLY A 88 3.96 -1.07 5.48
CA GLY A 88 4.39 0.08 4.69
C GLY A 88 5.34 1.01 5.47
N TRP A 89 5.20 1.08 6.79
CA TRP A 89 6.14 1.74 7.70
C TRP A 89 7.55 1.14 7.63
N ASP A 90 7.66 -0.18 7.80
CA ASP A 90 8.95 -0.87 7.72
C ASP A 90 9.54 -0.75 6.29
N GLN A 91 8.68 -0.72 5.26
CA GLN A 91 9.07 -0.55 3.85
C GLN A 91 9.78 0.79 3.65
N ILE A 92 9.10 1.90 3.95
CA ILE A 92 9.65 3.24 3.75
C ILE A 92 10.89 3.48 4.61
N MET A 93 11.01 2.84 5.77
CA MET A 93 12.22 2.92 6.59
C MET A 93 13.39 2.16 5.97
N ALA A 94 13.15 0.97 5.41
CA ALA A 94 14.18 0.17 4.75
C ALA A 94 14.69 0.81 3.45
N THR A 95 13.80 1.46 2.70
CA THR A 95 14.10 2.08 1.40
C THR A 95 14.47 3.57 1.50
N GLN A 96 14.50 4.11 2.72
CA GLN A 96 14.81 5.52 2.99
C GLN A 96 13.84 6.49 2.28
N GLY A 97 12.53 6.25 2.44
CA GLY A 97 11.48 7.11 1.92
C GLY A 97 11.10 6.80 0.48
N LYS A 98 11.21 5.54 0.04
CA LYS A 98 10.79 5.14 -1.31
C LYS A 98 9.81 3.98 -1.26
N ILE A 99 8.93 3.88 -2.24
CA ILE A 99 8.13 2.67 -2.47
C ILE A 99 8.27 2.29 -3.93
N ASN A 100 8.86 1.13 -4.18
CA ASN A 100 8.92 0.53 -5.49
C ASN A 100 7.67 -0.33 -5.71
N VAL A 101 6.91 -0.03 -6.76
CA VAL A 101 5.67 -0.74 -7.10
C VAL A 101 5.91 -1.59 -8.34
N CYS A 102 5.46 -2.84 -8.30
CA CYS A 102 5.29 -3.66 -9.50
C CYS A 102 3.81 -3.78 -9.82
N VAL A 103 3.42 -3.48 -11.07
CA VAL A 103 2.03 -3.61 -11.50
C VAL A 103 1.77 -5.02 -11.99
N ARG A 104 0.79 -5.73 -11.42
CA ARG A 104 0.25 -6.98 -11.96
C ARG A 104 -0.96 -6.64 -12.82
N TRP A 105 -0.78 -6.68 -14.13
CA TRP A 105 -1.82 -6.38 -15.11
C TRP A 105 -2.59 -7.66 -15.44
N GLU A 106 -3.65 -7.89 -14.68
CA GLU A 106 -4.59 -9.01 -14.83
C GLU A 106 -5.72 -8.63 -15.80
N SER A 107 -5.32 -8.13 -16.97
CA SER A 107 -6.23 -7.68 -18.02
C SER A 107 -5.73 -8.06 -19.40
N ASP A 108 -6.67 -8.25 -20.31
CA ASP A 108 -6.42 -8.52 -21.73
C ASP A 108 -6.26 -7.24 -22.55
N THR A 109 -6.54 -6.08 -21.96
CA THR A 109 -6.49 -4.80 -22.64
C THR A 109 -5.04 -4.33 -22.80
N PRO A 110 -4.59 -3.96 -24.01
CA PRO A 110 -3.26 -3.37 -24.18
C PRO A 110 -3.13 -2.04 -23.43
N VAL A 111 -1.94 -1.81 -22.84
CA VAL A 111 -1.61 -0.57 -22.15
C VAL A 111 -0.47 0.13 -22.88
N SER A 112 -0.66 1.40 -23.23
CA SER A 112 0.36 2.22 -23.89
C SER A 112 1.43 2.73 -22.92
N GLU A 113 2.60 3.09 -23.44
CA GLU A 113 3.67 3.74 -22.67
C GLU A 113 3.19 5.00 -21.95
N ALA A 114 2.37 5.83 -22.62
CA ALA A 114 1.79 7.03 -22.02
C ALA A 114 0.85 6.70 -20.87
N GLN A 115 0.01 5.66 -21.01
CA GLN A 115 -0.84 5.19 -19.92
C GLN A 115 -0.01 4.65 -18.76
N ARG A 116 1.06 3.86 -19.00
CA ARG A 116 1.94 3.39 -17.92
C ARG A 116 2.60 4.55 -17.16
N ALA A 117 3.07 5.58 -17.87
CA ALA A 117 3.62 6.78 -17.25
C ALA A 117 2.57 7.54 -16.41
N GLN A 118 1.33 7.65 -16.91
CA GLN A 118 0.21 8.21 -16.16
C GLN A 118 -0.10 7.40 -14.91
N ILE A 119 -0.13 6.07 -15.01
CA ILE A 119 -0.35 5.16 -13.87
C ILE A 119 0.72 5.38 -12.80
N SER A 120 2.00 5.42 -13.18
CA SER A 120 3.07 5.69 -12.20
C SER A 120 2.90 7.04 -11.50
N THR A 121 2.47 8.07 -12.23
CA THR A 121 2.21 9.40 -11.66
C THR A 121 1.04 9.36 -10.68
N VAL A 122 -0.07 8.74 -11.08
CA VAL A 122 -1.30 8.65 -10.29
C VAL A 122 -1.09 7.84 -9.02
N VAL A 123 -0.38 6.70 -9.10
CA VAL A 123 -0.06 5.88 -7.93
C VAL A 123 0.72 6.70 -6.89
N ASN A 124 1.75 7.45 -7.32
CA ASN A 124 2.47 8.35 -6.40
C ASN A 124 1.54 9.42 -5.80
N GLN A 125 0.68 10.03 -6.62
CA GLN A 125 -0.29 11.02 -6.13
C GLN A 125 -1.26 10.45 -5.07
N GLN A 126 -1.72 9.20 -5.24
CA GLN A 126 -2.60 8.56 -4.26
C GLN A 126 -1.86 8.29 -2.94
N TYR A 127 -0.61 7.81 -2.99
CA TYR A 127 0.22 7.69 -1.78
C TYR A 127 0.44 9.03 -1.07
N GLN A 128 0.61 10.13 -1.82
CA GLN A 128 0.76 11.45 -1.18
C GLN A 128 -0.48 11.87 -0.38
N ARG A 129 -1.69 11.37 -0.70
CA ARG A 129 -2.89 11.65 0.11
C ARG A 129 -2.75 11.15 1.55
N TRP A 130 -1.94 10.12 1.75
CA TRP A 130 -1.56 9.61 3.07
C TRP A 130 -0.31 10.32 3.61
N PHE A 131 0.78 10.38 2.85
CA PHE A 131 2.06 10.89 3.37
C PHE A 131 2.07 12.37 3.74
N GLU A 132 1.22 13.20 3.12
CA GLU A 132 1.08 14.62 3.50
C GLU A 132 0.68 14.80 4.98
N TRP A 133 0.08 13.79 5.61
CA TRP A 133 -0.21 13.80 7.04
C TRP A 133 1.01 13.62 7.93
N LEU A 134 2.11 13.07 7.41
CA LEU A 134 3.28 12.68 8.22
C LEU A 134 4.43 13.68 8.14
N TYR A 135 4.53 14.46 7.06
CA TYR A 135 5.66 15.37 6.89
C TYR A 135 5.70 16.42 8.01
N GLY A 136 6.80 16.41 8.77
CA GLY A 136 7.00 17.29 9.93
C GLY A 136 6.24 16.88 11.18
N PHE A 137 5.69 15.67 11.24
CA PHE A 137 5.05 15.10 12.42
C PHE A 137 6.02 14.16 13.17
N ASP A 138 6.20 14.39 14.47
CA ASP A 138 6.77 13.46 15.46
C ASP A 138 8.01 12.69 14.99
N ASN A 139 9.04 13.44 14.58
CA ASN A 139 10.33 12.91 14.09
C ASN A 139 10.21 11.97 12.87
N PHE A 140 9.12 12.05 12.11
CA PHE A 140 9.05 11.38 10.82
C PHE A 140 10.23 11.85 9.94
N PRO A 141 11.10 10.93 9.50
CA PRO A 141 12.44 11.29 9.02
C PRO A 141 12.43 11.82 7.58
N PHE A 142 11.34 11.63 6.84
CA PHE A 142 11.27 11.95 5.42
C PHE A 142 10.56 13.29 5.20
N GLN A 143 11.14 14.13 4.34
CA GLN A 143 10.50 15.34 3.84
C GLN A 143 9.58 15.04 2.65
N GLU A 144 9.85 13.94 1.97
CA GLU A 144 9.09 13.40 0.86
C GLU A 144 9.32 11.90 0.82
N VAL A 145 8.23 11.12 0.70
CA VAL A 145 8.28 9.71 0.34
C VAL A 145 7.86 9.59 -1.11
N SER A 146 8.66 8.94 -1.94
CA SER A 146 8.39 8.84 -3.38
C SER A 146 8.00 7.43 -3.80
N THR A 147 6.96 7.29 -4.62
CA THR A 147 6.56 6.01 -5.21
C THR A 147 6.96 5.94 -6.68
N SER A 148 7.51 4.81 -7.12
CA SER A 148 7.89 4.56 -8.51
C SER A 148 7.38 3.20 -8.99
N VAL A 149 6.83 3.14 -10.20
CA VAL A 149 6.53 1.84 -10.83
C VAL A 149 7.79 1.31 -11.51
N VAL A 150 8.37 0.24 -10.94
CA VAL A 150 9.65 -0.35 -11.39
C VAL A 150 9.46 -1.59 -12.25
N GLY A 151 8.27 -2.19 -12.23
CA GLY A 151 8.01 -3.41 -13.00
C GLY A 151 6.55 -3.60 -13.38
N TRP A 152 6.33 -4.45 -14.37
CA TRP A 152 5.03 -4.84 -14.90
C TRP A 152 4.99 -6.34 -15.15
N ALA A 153 4.06 -7.04 -14.52
CA ALA A 153 3.71 -8.41 -14.86
C ALA A 153 2.49 -8.41 -15.77
N VAL A 154 2.60 -9.09 -16.91
CA VAL A 154 1.56 -9.22 -17.93
C VAL A 154 1.47 -10.65 -18.40
N LYS A 155 0.27 -11.08 -18.84
CA LYS A 155 0.10 -12.42 -19.41
C LYS A 155 0.88 -12.63 -20.71
N ASP A 156 1.14 -11.55 -21.44
CA ASP A 156 1.86 -11.48 -22.71
C ASP A 156 2.53 -10.10 -22.80
N ALA A 157 3.84 -10.07 -23.05
CA ALA A 157 4.63 -8.84 -23.16
C ALA A 157 4.10 -7.87 -24.23
N SER A 158 3.42 -8.37 -25.26
CA SER A 158 2.81 -7.56 -26.32
C SER A 158 1.67 -6.65 -25.84
N LEU A 159 1.12 -6.90 -24.65
CA LEU A 159 0.16 -5.99 -24.01
C LEU A 159 0.81 -4.65 -23.62
N LEU A 160 2.11 -4.63 -23.39
CA LEU A 160 2.85 -3.41 -23.10
C LEU A 160 3.28 -2.73 -24.41
N GLN A 161 2.46 -1.82 -24.92
CA GLN A 161 2.76 -1.09 -26.16
C GLN A 161 3.78 0.03 -25.91
N GLY A 162 4.65 0.29 -26.89
CA GLY A 162 5.69 1.32 -26.80
C GLY A 162 6.95 0.85 -26.07
N SER A 163 7.73 1.79 -25.55
CA SER A 163 8.96 1.47 -24.83
C SER A 163 8.68 0.87 -23.45
N THR A 164 9.47 -0.14 -23.08
CA THR A 164 9.55 -0.69 -21.73
C THR A 164 10.90 -0.39 -21.07
N ALA A 165 11.68 0.54 -21.64
CA ALA A 165 12.95 0.94 -21.06
C ALA A 165 12.75 1.49 -19.64
N GLY A 166 13.57 1.02 -18.69
CA GLY A 166 13.54 1.47 -17.30
C GLY A 166 12.65 0.64 -16.38
N ILE A 167 11.70 -0.16 -16.91
CA ILE A 167 10.86 -1.07 -16.13
C ILE A 167 11.23 -2.53 -16.40
N ASP A 168 11.09 -3.38 -15.38
CA ASP A 168 11.19 -4.82 -15.54
C ASP A 168 9.88 -5.39 -16.06
N VAL A 169 9.93 -6.26 -17.06
CA VAL A 169 8.74 -6.89 -17.65
C VAL A 169 8.75 -8.37 -17.30
N TYR A 170 7.70 -8.80 -16.61
CA TYR A 170 7.50 -10.17 -16.17
C TYR A 170 6.35 -10.80 -16.96
N THR A 171 6.52 -12.07 -17.34
CA THR A 171 5.48 -12.90 -17.94
C THR A 171 5.22 -14.18 -17.14
N ASP A 172 5.76 -14.23 -15.92
CA ASP A 172 5.55 -15.31 -14.97
C ASP A 172 4.10 -15.34 -14.52
N ARG A 173 3.67 -16.48 -13.97
CA ARG A 173 2.32 -16.67 -13.45
C ARG A 173 2.39 -17.27 -12.06
N ASP A 174 1.46 -16.88 -11.21
CA ASP A 174 1.26 -17.53 -9.91
C ASP A 174 0.55 -18.88 -10.06
N GLY A 175 0.27 -19.52 -8.92
CA GLY A 175 -0.41 -20.81 -8.86
C GLY A 175 -1.84 -20.81 -9.43
N GLU A 176 -2.46 -19.64 -9.56
CA GLU A 176 -3.79 -19.45 -10.14
C GLU A 176 -3.74 -19.07 -11.64
N GLY A 177 -2.53 -18.88 -12.17
CA GLY A 177 -2.30 -18.53 -13.56
C GLY A 177 -2.34 -17.03 -13.84
N ALA A 178 -2.45 -16.17 -12.82
CA ALA A 178 -2.44 -14.72 -12.97
C ALA A 178 -1.01 -14.20 -13.16
N PRO A 179 -0.77 -13.18 -14.00
CA PRO A 179 0.57 -12.60 -14.21
C PRO A 179 1.22 -12.18 -12.91
N GLN A 180 2.47 -12.60 -12.64
CA GLN A 180 3.17 -12.41 -11.37
C GLN A 180 4.48 -11.65 -11.58
N CYS A 181 4.73 -10.63 -10.76
CA CYS A 181 6.06 -10.02 -10.68
C CYS A 181 7.01 -11.01 -9.99
N ALA A 182 8.28 -11.06 -10.39
CA ALA A 182 9.21 -12.08 -9.89
C ALA A 182 9.25 -12.11 -8.36
N GLU A 183 8.91 -13.27 -7.77
CA GLU A 183 8.91 -13.45 -6.31
C GLU A 183 10.28 -13.13 -5.71
N SER A 184 11.36 -13.44 -6.44
CA SER A 184 12.73 -13.17 -6.03
C SER A 184 13.08 -11.69 -5.87
N CYS A 185 12.23 -10.79 -6.36
CA CYS A 185 12.35 -9.34 -6.24
C CYS A 185 11.29 -8.72 -5.34
N GLY A 186 10.32 -9.49 -4.82
CA GLY A 186 9.23 -8.95 -4.03
C GLY A 186 9.55 -8.94 -2.54
N ARG A 187 9.42 -7.78 -1.89
CA ARG A 187 9.63 -7.64 -0.44
C ARG A 187 8.70 -8.52 0.39
N PHE A 188 7.48 -8.76 -0.09
CA PHE A 188 6.57 -9.72 0.52
C PHE A 188 7.21 -11.09 0.74
N PHE A 189 7.98 -11.58 -0.24
CA PHE A 189 8.68 -12.86 -0.21
C PHE A 189 10.04 -12.79 0.51
N HIS A 190 10.68 -11.62 0.48
CA HIS A 190 12.02 -11.35 1.02
C HIS A 190 11.99 -10.32 2.16
N GLN A 191 11.24 -10.63 3.22
CA GLN A 191 11.15 -9.77 4.42
C GLN A 191 12.44 -9.74 5.24
N ASP A 192 13.38 -10.65 4.95
CA ASP A 192 14.75 -10.66 5.46
C ASP A 192 15.65 -9.61 4.77
N GLY A 193 15.17 -9.00 3.68
CA GLY A 193 15.92 -8.04 2.87
C GLY A 193 16.95 -8.68 1.94
N ASP A 194 16.94 -10.01 1.77
CA ASP A 194 17.84 -10.70 0.86
C ASP A 194 17.29 -10.73 -0.58
N TYR A 195 17.69 -9.73 -1.36
CA TYR A 195 17.37 -9.64 -2.78
C TYR A 195 18.47 -10.20 -3.70
N SER A 196 19.36 -11.07 -3.19
CA SER A 196 20.42 -11.68 -4.02
C SER A 196 19.88 -12.53 -5.17
N GLY A 197 18.64 -13.03 -5.04
CA GLY A 197 17.90 -13.72 -6.10
C GLY A 197 17.21 -12.79 -7.11
N CYS A 198 17.15 -11.48 -6.85
CA CYS A 198 16.61 -10.51 -7.79
C CYS A 198 17.69 -10.17 -8.85
N PRO A 199 17.44 -10.32 -10.16
CA PRO A 199 18.46 -10.05 -11.19
C PRO A 199 19.06 -8.63 -11.14
N GLY A 200 18.30 -7.65 -10.65
CA GLY A 200 18.75 -6.28 -10.43
C GLY A 200 19.07 -5.94 -8.97
N GLY A 201 19.12 -6.95 -8.09
CA GLY A 201 19.40 -6.82 -6.67
C GLY A 201 18.42 -5.92 -5.92
N ALA A 202 18.87 -5.43 -4.76
CA ALA A 202 18.07 -4.56 -3.90
C ALA A 202 17.66 -3.23 -4.57
N GLU A 203 18.33 -2.77 -5.62
CA GLU A 203 17.92 -1.53 -6.32
C GLU A 203 16.69 -1.73 -7.22
N ARG A 204 16.43 -2.97 -7.64
CA ARG A 204 15.34 -3.33 -8.56
C ARG A 204 14.22 -4.16 -7.91
N HIS A 205 14.30 -4.38 -6.61
CA HIS A 205 13.22 -5.00 -5.85
C HIS A 205 11.96 -4.12 -5.87
N TYR A 206 10.80 -4.72 -5.62
CA TYR A 206 9.55 -4.01 -5.38
C TYR A 206 9.04 -4.25 -3.96
N ASP A 207 8.55 -3.19 -3.33
CA ASP A 207 7.93 -3.20 -2.01
C ASP A 207 6.48 -3.63 -2.10
N ASN A 208 5.76 -3.14 -3.11
CA ASN A 208 4.31 -3.32 -3.26
C ASN A 208 3.98 -3.85 -4.64
N SER A 209 2.93 -4.65 -4.69
CA SER A 209 2.32 -5.15 -5.91
C SER A 209 0.96 -4.49 -6.10
N LEU A 210 0.76 -3.76 -7.21
CA LEU A 210 -0.53 -3.19 -7.59
C LEU A 210 -1.20 -4.08 -8.62
N TRP A 211 -2.24 -4.79 -8.22
CA TRP A 211 -2.96 -5.73 -9.07
C TRP A 211 -4.17 -5.00 -9.66
N LEU A 212 -4.20 -4.95 -10.99
CA LEU A 212 -5.28 -4.33 -11.75
C LEU A 212 -6.01 -5.46 -12.47
N THR A 213 -7.15 -5.86 -11.89
CA THR A 213 -7.89 -7.07 -12.23
C THR A 213 -9.16 -6.76 -13.00
N ASP A 214 -9.32 -7.33 -14.19
CA ASP A 214 -10.55 -7.19 -14.98
C ASP A 214 -11.77 -7.70 -14.20
N GLY A 215 -12.87 -6.94 -14.23
CA GLY A 215 -14.16 -7.31 -13.65
C GLY A 215 -14.26 -7.22 -12.12
N MET A 216 -13.18 -6.95 -11.40
CA MET A 216 -13.21 -6.77 -9.96
C MET A 216 -13.94 -5.47 -9.58
N GLN A 217 -14.87 -5.55 -8.63
CA GLN A 217 -15.72 -4.41 -8.22
C GLN A 217 -15.28 -3.75 -6.92
N GLY A 218 -14.52 -4.47 -6.09
CA GLY A 218 -14.05 -4.04 -4.79
C GLY A 218 -12.54 -3.83 -4.73
N GLY A 219 -12.00 -3.92 -3.52
CA GLY A 219 -10.58 -3.80 -3.23
C GLY A 219 -10.08 -4.93 -2.32
N ALA A 220 -8.76 -5.10 -2.28
CA ALA A 220 -8.07 -5.83 -1.23
C ALA A 220 -6.68 -5.22 -1.07
N GLY A 221 -6.21 -5.11 0.17
CA GLY A 221 -5.01 -4.36 0.49
C GLY A 221 -4.28 -4.92 1.70
N GLY A 222 -2.99 -4.62 1.78
CA GLY A 222 -2.16 -5.05 2.90
C GLY A 222 -0.69 -4.72 2.69
N ASP A 223 0.17 -5.40 3.43
CA ASP A 223 1.61 -5.21 3.38
C ASP A 223 2.21 -5.52 2.00
N TRP A 224 1.61 -6.43 1.25
CA TRP A 224 2.06 -6.83 -0.09
C TRP A 224 1.69 -5.82 -1.19
N GLY A 225 0.77 -4.88 -0.93
CA GLY A 225 0.26 -3.91 -1.90
C GLY A 225 -1.27 -3.83 -1.95
N GLN A 226 -1.82 -3.61 -3.15
CA GLN A 226 -3.24 -3.38 -3.37
C GLN A 226 -3.74 -4.15 -4.60
N ARG A 227 -5.01 -4.54 -4.59
CA ARG A 227 -5.73 -5.11 -5.73
C ARG A 227 -7.06 -4.42 -5.90
N ILE A 228 -7.34 -3.94 -7.12
CA ILE A 228 -8.59 -3.26 -7.47
C ILE A 228 -8.99 -3.59 -8.92
N GLY A 229 -10.23 -3.22 -9.29
CA GLY A 229 -10.72 -3.31 -10.67
C GLY A 229 -9.85 -2.53 -11.67
N ALA A 230 -9.40 -3.19 -12.74
CA ALA A 230 -8.63 -2.56 -13.81
C ALA A 230 -9.42 -1.45 -14.50
N GLU A 231 -10.69 -1.72 -14.83
CA GLU A 231 -11.57 -0.76 -15.50
C GLU A 231 -11.85 0.45 -14.61
N TYR A 232 -12.11 0.20 -13.33
CA TYR A 232 -12.31 1.25 -12.33
C TYR A 232 -11.08 2.15 -12.20
N PHE A 233 -9.89 1.56 -12.07
CA PHE A 233 -8.66 2.32 -11.94
C PHE A 233 -8.35 3.15 -13.19
N ILE A 234 -8.45 2.56 -14.38
CA ILE A 234 -8.21 3.25 -15.65
C ILE A 234 -9.19 4.41 -15.86
N GLN A 235 -10.48 4.22 -15.54
CA GLN A 235 -11.49 5.29 -15.60
C GLN A 235 -11.23 6.41 -14.58
N SER A 236 -10.51 6.10 -13.49
CA SER A 236 -10.21 7.03 -12.39
C SER A 236 -8.85 7.72 -12.50
N LEU A 237 -8.06 7.51 -13.58
CA LEU A 237 -6.73 8.13 -13.74
C LEU A 237 -6.74 9.67 -13.78
N GLY A 238 -7.90 10.30 -13.99
CA GLY A 238 -8.08 11.75 -13.91
C GLY A 238 -8.68 12.25 -12.60
N ALA A 239 -9.00 11.36 -11.66
CA ALA A 239 -9.62 11.71 -10.39
C ALA A 239 -8.60 12.26 -9.39
N GLU A 240 -9.03 13.20 -8.53
CA GLU A 240 -8.18 13.71 -7.45
C GLU A 240 -7.87 12.62 -6.40
N ASN A 241 -8.88 11.79 -6.14
CA ASN A 241 -8.88 10.69 -5.18
C ASN A 241 -9.47 9.44 -5.86
N ILE A 242 -8.72 8.34 -5.82
CA ILE A 242 -9.18 7.03 -6.27
C ILE A 242 -9.62 6.27 -5.02
N HIS A 243 -10.91 6.39 -4.71
CA HIS A 243 -11.52 5.96 -3.45
C HIS A 243 -11.08 4.57 -2.97
N ILE A 244 -11.33 3.52 -3.77
CA ILE A 244 -11.00 2.14 -3.35
C ILE A 244 -9.49 2.00 -3.14
N LEU A 245 -8.68 2.52 -4.08
CA LEU A 245 -7.22 2.45 -3.97
C LEU A 245 -6.70 3.15 -2.70
N LEU A 246 -7.26 4.30 -2.34
CA LEU A 246 -6.86 5.02 -1.13
C LEU A 246 -7.20 4.23 0.13
N HIS A 247 -8.36 3.57 0.18
CA HIS A 247 -8.72 2.66 1.27
C HIS A 247 -7.70 1.52 1.38
N GLU A 248 -7.45 0.81 0.27
CA GLU A 248 -6.51 -0.33 0.27
C GLU A 248 -5.07 0.07 0.64
N MET A 249 -4.64 1.27 0.28
CA MET A 249 -3.35 1.83 0.70
C MET A 249 -3.29 2.04 2.22
N GLY A 250 -4.42 2.31 2.88
CA GLY A 250 -4.50 2.44 4.33
C GLY A 250 -4.09 1.15 5.05
N HIS A 251 -4.54 -0.01 4.56
CA HIS A 251 -4.17 -1.31 5.11
C HIS A 251 -2.67 -1.59 5.04
N SER A 252 -1.99 -1.13 3.99
CA SER A 252 -0.52 -1.22 3.92
C SER A 252 0.16 -0.56 5.11
N PHE A 253 -0.45 0.46 5.72
CA PHE A 253 0.08 1.17 6.89
C PHE A 253 -0.59 0.77 8.22
N GLY A 254 -1.23 -0.38 8.30
CA GLY A 254 -1.76 -0.88 9.56
C GLY A 254 -3.19 -0.45 9.85
N LEU A 255 -3.83 0.34 8.98
CA LEU A 255 -5.19 0.80 9.25
C LEU A 255 -6.17 -0.36 9.11
N ASP A 256 -7.01 -0.51 10.13
CA ASP A 256 -8.03 -1.57 10.21
C ASP A 256 -9.28 -1.18 9.43
N ASP A 257 -10.09 -2.18 9.15
CA ASP A 257 -11.41 -2.06 8.55
C ASP A 257 -12.50 -1.80 9.59
N PHE A 258 -13.57 -1.15 9.12
CA PHE A 258 -14.69 -0.78 9.97
C PHE A 258 -16.01 -1.23 9.35
N TYR A 259 -16.43 -2.45 9.69
CA TYR A 259 -17.72 -3.01 9.25
C TYR A 259 -18.68 -3.25 10.41
N ASP A 260 -18.17 -3.86 11.49
CA ASP A 260 -18.99 -4.30 12.62
C ASP A 260 -19.11 -3.25 13.72
N TRP A 261 -18.31 -2.18 13.64
CA TRP A 261 -18.28 -1.12 14.64
C TRP A 261 -17.73 0.18 14.05
N THR A 262 -18.01 1.29 14.73
CA THR A 262 -17.41 2.60 14.43
C THR A 262 -17.04 3.32 15.72
N PRO A 263 -15.97 4.13 15.72
CA PRO A 263 -15.60 4.91 16.89
C PRO A 263 -16.60 6.04 17.14
N ALA A 264 -16.76 6.41 18.41
CA ALA A 264 -17.82 7.31 18.86
C ALA A 264 -17.74 8.68 18.18
N GLY A 265 -18.86 9.09 17.57
CA GLY A 265 -19.00 10.42 16.97
C GLY A 265 -18.33 10.59 15.60
N ILE A 266 -17.75 9.53 15.04
CA ILE A 266 -17.16 9.53 13.69
C ILE A 266 -17.99 8.64 12.79
N THR A 267 -18.46 9.19 11.67
CA THR A 267 -19.36 8.50 10.75
C THR A 267 -18.89 8.46 9.30
N ASN A 268 -17.86 9.25 8.94
CA ASN A 268 -17.36 9.35 7.57
C ASN A 268 -15.83 9.45 7.60
N PHE A 269 -15.16 8.43 7.10
CA PHE A 269 -13.71 8.32 7.00
C PHE A 269 -13.36 7.17 6.06
N ILE A 270 -12.23 7.22 5.37
CA ILE A 270 -12.00 6.33 4.22
C ILE A 270 -11.93 4.87 4.61
N MET A 271 -11.41 4.55 5.81
CA MET A 271 -11.32 3.18 6.32
C MET A 271 -12.68 2.58 6.73
N LEU A 272 -13.74 3.39 6.79
CA LEU A 272 -15.12 2.91 6.79
C LEU A 272 -15.60 2.91 5.34
N ALA A 273 -15.42 1.76 4.67
CA ALA A 273 -15.65 1.60 3.23
C ALA A 273 -16.97 2.23 2.79
N GLY A 274 -16.91 3.03 1.72
CA GLY A 274 -18.07 3.71 1.17
C GLY A 274 -18.51 5.00 1.87
N SER A 275 -18.04 5.28 3.10
CA SER A 275 -18.48 6.46 3.87
C SER A 275 -17.77 7.77 3.49
N SER A 276 -16.56 7.68 2.94
CA SER A 276 -15.78 8.83 2.44
C SER A 276 -15.00 8.44 1.19
N THR A 277 -14.98 9.30 0.18
CA THR A 277 -14.22 9.09 -1.06
C THR A 277 -12.80 9.65 -1.00
N GLU A 278 -12.39 10.19 0.15
CA GLU A 278 -11.08 10.79 0.38
C GLU A 278 -10.55 10.50 1.79
N VAL A 279 -9.22 10.55 1.94
CA VAL A 279 -8.54 10.50 3.24
C VAL A 279 -8.97 11.73 4.05
N THR A 280 -9.71 11.49 5.13
CA THR A 280 -10.24 12.54 6.01
C THR A 280 -9.24 12.93 7.09
N GLU A 281 -9.61 13.92 7.92
CA GLU A 281 -8.81 14.26 9.10
C GLU A 281 -8.71 13.09 10.10
N PHE A 282 -9.78 12.32 10.27
CA PHE A 282 -9.76 11.19 11.18
C PHE A 282 -8.77 10.12 10.69
N ASP A 283 -8.79 9.79 9.40
CA ASP A 283 -7.86 8.85 8.77
C ASP A 283 -6.40 9.29 8.93
N GLY A 284 -6.13 10.57 8.68
CA GLY A 284 -4.80 11.16 8.86
C GLY A 284 -4.28 11.04 10.29
N TRP A 285 -5.14 11.23 11.29
CA TRP A 285 -4.77 11.02 12.69
C TRP A 285 -4.62 9.54 13.07
N MET A 286 -5.40 8.63 12.48
CA MET A 286 -5.17 7.19 12.65
C MET A 286 -3.79 6.79 12.10
N LEU A 287 -3.43 7.29 10.92
CA LEU A 287 -2.10 7.09 10.32
C LEU A 287 -0.98 7.64 11.22
N ARG A 288 -1.17 8.84 11.78
CA ARG A 288 -0.23 9.43 12.74
C ARG A 288 -0.11 8.62 14.03
N ASN A 289 -1.20 8.03 14.52
CA ASN A 289 -1.16 7.22 15.72
C ASN A 289 -0.29 5.98 15.51
N TRP A 290 -0.44 5.34 14.35
CA TRP A 290 0.42 4.23 13.93
C TRP A 290 1.89 4.61 13.88
N TRP A 291 2.23 5.74 13.24
CA TRP A 291 3.60 6.25 13.28
C TRP A 291 4.09 6.49 14.71
N TYR A 292 3.30 7.20 15.52
CA TYR A 292 3.64 7.56 16.90
C TYR A 292 3.98 6.32 17.74
N GLU A 293 3.14 5.29 17.69
CA GLU A 293 3.31 4.07 18.49
C GLU A 293 4.42 3.17 17.93
N LEU A 294 4.37 2.88 16.62
CA LEU A 294 5.28 1.93 15.99
C LEU A 294 6.71 2.46 15.96
N SER A 295 6.93 3.74 15.64
CA SER A 295 8.27 4.32 15.60
C SER A 295 8.99 4.26 16.95
N ARG A 296 8.27 4.45 18.06
CA ARG A 296 8.82 4.28 19.42
C ARG A 296 9.15 2.83 19.71
N GLN A 297 8.25 1.91 19.36
CA GLN A 297 8.50 0.48 19.52
C GLN A 297 9.71 0.00 18.71
N ARG A 298 9.89 0.56 17.51
CA ARG A 298 10.98 0.25 16.59
C ARG A 298 12.30 0.96 16.91
N GLY A 299 12.25 2.03 17.71
CA GLY A 299 13.41 2.88 17.97
C GLY A 299 13.77 3.84 16.83
N TRP A 300 12.80 4.23 15.98
CA TRP A 300 12.98 5.14 14.85
C TRP A 300 12.90 6.64 15.22
N GLN A 301 12.79 6.96 16.50
CA GLN A 301 12.64 8.34 17.01
C GLN A 301 13.98 9.09 17.17
N SER A 302 15.08 8.54 16.67
CA SER A 302 16.47 9.04 16.85
C SER A 302 16.98 9.86 15.68
#